data_AF-A0A2D6XIB7-F1
#
_entry.id   AF-A0A2D6XIB7-F1
#
_cell.length_a   1.000
_cell.length_b   1.000
_cell.length_c   1.000
_cell.angle_alpha   90.00
_cell.angle_beta   90.00
_cell.angle_gamma   90.00
#
_symmetry.space_group_name_H-M   'P 1'
#
loop_
_entity.id
_entity.type
_entity.pdbx_description
1 polymer ?
#
loop_
_entity_poly.entity_id
_entity_poly.type
_entity_poly.pdbx_seq_one_letter_code
_entity_poly.pdbx_strand_id
1 'polypeptide(L)'
;MEIDKIVNDYFIEDKSYREIGDLYGVSKQAVHAFVNRNKREFRQTANKLYPILNKEGMELHKKIKMKRKLVGLSQEKIAEQLGTSKQYICGIEKGKIKSGNHVTMICDLLEIN
;
A
#
# COMPACT_ATOMS: atom_id res chain seq x y z
N MET A 1 -7.23 17.00 -10.33
CA MET A 1 -6.68 16.00 -9.39
C MET A 1 -5.34 16.53 -8.89
N GLU A 2 -5.09 16.45 -7.59
CA GLU A 2 -3.82 16.85 -6.97
C GLU A 2 -3.08 15.60 -6.45
N ILE A 3 -1.75 15.61 -6.49
CA ILE A 3 -0.94 14.41 -6.19
C ILE A 3 -1.04 13.99 -4.73
N ASP A 4 -0.96 14.94 -3.81
CA ASP A 4 -1.12 14.74 -2.38
C ASP A 4 -2.46 14.08 -2.04
N LYS A 5 -3.56 14.54 -2.65
CA LYS A 5 -4.88 13.95 -2.46
C LYS A 5 -4.96 12.50 -2.97
N ILE A 6 -4.42 12.21 -4.16
CA ILE A 6 -4.40 10.83 -4.68
C ILE A 6 -3.51 9.92 -3.83
N VAL A 7 -2.36 10.41 -3.36
CA VAL A 7 -1.50 9.65 -2.45
C VAL A 7 -2.25 9.32 -1.17
N ASN A 8 -2.95 10.29 -0.58
CA ASN A 8 -3.79 10.06 0.59
C ASN A 8 -4.86 9.01 0.30
N ASP A 9 -5.64 9.17 -0.76
CA ASP A 9 -6.70 8.23 -1.09
C ASP A 9 -6.17 6.80 -1.35
N TYR A 10 -5.03 6.66 -2.03
CA TYR A 10 -4.50 5.35 -2.43
C TYR A 10 -3.75 4.59 -1.33
N PHE A 11 -2.92 5.30 -0.55
CA PHE A 11 -2.08 4.70 0.48
C PHE A 11 -2.72 4.72 1.86
N ILE A 12 -3.43 5.80 2.20
CA ILE A 12 -3.96 6.05 3.55
C ILE A 12 -5.36 5.48 3.65
N GLU A 13 -6.24 5.92 2.76
CA GLU A 13 -7.64 5.48 2.70
C GLU A 13 -7.80 4.13 1.99
N ASP A 14 -6.70 3.56 1.49
CA ASP A 14 -6.64 2.26 0.83
C ASP A 14 -7.60 2.11 -0.37
N LYS A 15 -8.00 3.21 -1.00
CA LYS A 15 -8.87 3.23 -2.17
C LYS A 15 -8.14 2.68 -3.40
N SER A 16 -8.85 1.93 -4.22
CA SER A 16 -8.41 1.54 -5.56
C SER A 16 -8.45 2.74 -6.52
N TYR A 17 -7.72 2.67 -7.64
CA TYR A 17 -7.83 3.68 -8.69
C TYR A 17 -9.22 3.80 -9.30
N ARG A 18 -10.07 2.79 -9.13
CA ARG A 18 -11.49 2.87 -9.51
C ARG A 18 -12.24 3.78 -8.55
N GLU A 19 -12.17 3.51 -7.24
CA GLU A 19 -12.83 4.33 -6.22
C GLU A 19 -12.33 5.77 -6.23
N ILE A 20 -11.03 5.98 -6.48
CA ILE A 20 -10.46 7.31 -6.70
C ILE A 20 -11.06 7.94 -7.95
N GLY A 21 -11.14 7.22 -9.06
CA GLY A 21 -11.77 7.72 -10.28
C GLY A 21 -13.21 8.18 -10.02
N ASP A 22 -14.00 7.34 -9.37
CA ASP A 22 -15.39 7.63 -9.01
C ASP A 22 -15.49 8.89 -8.12
N LEU A 23 -14.57 9.06 -7.15
CA LEU A 23 -14.50 10.23 -6.26
C LEU A 23 -14.20 11.54 -7.00
N TYR A 24 -13.31 11.52 -8.00
CA TYR A 24 -12.91 12.71 -8.77
C TYR A 24 -13.71 12.89 -10.07
N GLY A 25 -14.72 12.05 -10.33
CA GLY A 25 -15.51 12.11 -11.56
C GLY A 25 -14.73 11.76 -12.83
N VAL A 26 -13.74 10.87 -12.74
CA VAL A 26 -12.88 10.45 -13.86
C VAL A 26 -12.75 8.93 -13.94
N SER A 27 -12.29 8.41 -15.08
CA SER A 27 -12.07 6.96 -15.21
C SER A 27 -10.85 6.48 -14.42
N LYS A 28 -10.82 5.20 -14.03
CA LYS A 28 -9.64 4.57 -13.41
C LYS A 28 -8.38 4.70 -14.28
N GLN A 29 -8.55 4.71 -15.61
CA GLN A 29 -7.46 4.85 -16.58
C GLN A 29 -6.88 6.27 -16.53
N ALA A 30 -7.72 7.30 -16.33
CA ALA A 30 -7.27 8.67 -16.15
C ALA A 30 -6.45 8.82 -14.86
N VAL A 31 -6.90 8.21 -13.75
CA VAL A 31 -6.12 8.17 -12.50
C VAL A 31 -4.77 7.47 -12.71
N HIS A 32 -4.77 6.29 -13.33
CA HIS A 32 -3.55 5.54 -13.61
C HIS A 32 -2.57 6.32 -14.51
N ALA A 33 -3.07 6.96 -15.57
CA ALA A 33 -2.27 7.80 -16.45
C ALA A 33 -1.69 9.00 -15.71
N PHE A 34 -2.48 9.64 -14.84
CA PHE A 34 -2.04 10.74 -14.00
C PHE A 34 -0.91 10.32 -13.05
N VAL A 35 -1.07 9.19 -12.33
CA VAL A 35 -0.03 8.66 -11.44
C VAL A 35 1.24 8.31 -12.21
N ASN A 36 1.13 7.68 -13.38
CA ASN A 36 2.30 7.31 -14.18
C ASN A 36 3.06 8.52 -14.73
N ARG A 37 2.35 9.57 -15.18
CA ARG A 37 2.98 10.83 -15.60
C ARG A 37 3.72 11.51 -14.45
N ASN A 38 3.19 11.40 -13.23
CA ASN A 38 3.74 12.02 -12.04
C ASN A 38 4.48 11.02 -11.12
N LYS A 39 4.98 9.90 -11.65
CA LYS A 39 5.46 8.76 -10.85
C LYS A 39 6.53 9.12 -9.83
N ARG A 40 7.45 10.03 -10.19
CA ARG A 40 8.51 10.50 -9.29
C ARG A 40 7.93 11.28 -8.11
N GLU A 41 7.11 12.28 -8.39
CA GLU A 41 6.49 13.12 -7.38
C GLU A 41 5.50 12.33 -6.51
N PHE A 42 4.72 11.43 -7.12
CA PHE A 42 3.84 10.50 -6.41
C PHE A 42 4.60 9.69 -5.36
N ARG A 43 5.77 9.14 -5.71
CA ARG A 43 6.63 8.40 -4.77
C ARG A 43 7.25 9.31 -3.70
N GLN A 44 7.72 10.49 -4.06
CA GLN A 44 8.29 11.44 -3.10
C GLN A 44 7.25 11.87 -2.06
N THR A 45 6.03 12.18 -2.50
CA THR A 45 4.91 12.54 -1.63
C THR A 45 4.51 11.37 -0.74
N ALA A 46 4.43 10.16 -1.28
CA ALA A 46 4.11 8.97 -0.49
C ALA A 46 5.17 8.67 0.59
N ASN A 47 6.47 8.81 0.26
CA ASN A 47 7.56 8.67 1.23
C ASN A 47 7.54 9.75 2.31
N LYS A 48 7.19 11.00 1.95
CA LYS A 48 7.05 12.11 2.91
C LYS A 48 5.90 11.88 3.89
N LEU A 49 4.81 11.25 3.44
CA LEU A 49 3.64 10.98 4.27
C LEU A 49 3.82 9.73 5.15
N TYR A 50 4.67 8.78 4.78
CA TYR A 50 4.89 7.55 5.56
C TYR A 50 5.17 7.75 7.07
N PRO A 51 6.06 8.67 7.49
CA PRO A 51 6.31 8.92 8.92
C PRO A 51 5.08 9.45 9.67
N ILE A 52 4.24 10.23 8.98
CA ILE A 52 3.00 10.79 9.53
C ILE A 52 1.95 9.68 9.75
N LEU A 53 2.03 8.63 8.92
CA LEU A 53 1.11 7.49 8.91
C LEU A 53 1.50 6.37 9.86
N ASN A 54 2.78 6.30 10.25
CA ASN A 54 3.20 5.48 11.39
C ASN A 54 2.82 6.16 12.72
N LYS A 55 1.61 6.74 12.80
CA LYS A 55 1.04 7.24 14.04
C LYS A 55 0.71 6.04 14.93
N GLU A 56 1.09 6.15 16.19
CA GLU A 56 0.73 5.20 17.25
C GLU A 56 -0.76 4.79 17.13
N GLY A 57 -1.03 3.49 17.14
CA GLY A 57 -2.40 2.94 17.03
C GLY A 57 -2.83 2.41 15.66
N MET A 58 -2.02 2.53 14.58
CA MET A 58 -2.34 1.83 13.33
C MET A 58 -2.17 0.31 13.46
N GLU A 59 -3.20 -0.43 13.07
CA GLU A 59 -3.18 -1.89 13.00
C GLU A 59 -2.04 -2.42 12.10
N LEU A 60 -1.35 -3.48 12.55
CA LEU A 60 -0.19 -4.06 11.87
C LEU A 60 -0.46 -4.42 10.40
N HIS A 61 -1.62 -5.02 10.11
CA HIS A 61 -1.97 -5.42 8.74
C HIS A 61 -2.05 -4.22 7.77
N LYS A 62 -2.51 -3.06 8.25
CA LYS A 62 -2.54 -1.80 7.48
C LYS A 62 -1.12 -1.29 7.25
N LYS A 63 -0.27 -1.33 8.29
CA LYS A 63 1.15 -0.96 8.19
C LYS A 63 1.88 -1.78 7.12
N ILE A 64 1.71 -3.11 7.15
CA ILE A 64 2.28 -4.04 6.17
C ILE A 64 1.85 -3.65 4.75
N LYS A 65 0.54 -3.51 4.52
CA LYS A 65 -0.01 -3.19 3.19
C LYS A 65 0.53 -1.88 2.65
N MET A 66 0.55 -0.85 3.50
CA MET A 66 1.03 0.48 3.14
C MET A 66 2.53 0.46 2.81
N LYS A 67 3.36 -0.12 3.69
CA LYS A 67 4.81 -0.21 3.49
C LYS A 67 5.15 -1.00 2.24
N ARG A 68 4.48 -2.14 1.98
CA ARG A 68 4.62 -2.89 0.72
C ARG A 68 4.35 -2.01 -0.50
N LYS A 69 3.21 -1.29 -0.52
CA LYS A 69 2.87 -0.40 -1.64
C LYS A 69 3.94 0.67 -1.85
N LEU A 70 4.51 1.23 -0.77
CA LEU A 70 5.52 2.28 -0.83
C LEU A 70 6.84 1.80 -1.43
N VAL A 71 7.30 0.61 -1.04
CA VAL A 71 8.50 -0.01 -1.63
C VAL A 71 8.25 -0.58 -3.02
N GLY A 72 7.00 -0.53 -3.50
CA GLY A 72 6.62 -0.93 -4.86
C GLY A 72 6.58 -2.44 -5.08
N LEU A 73 6.51 -3.24 -4.03
CA LEU A 73 6.41 -4.70 -4.13
C LEU A 73 4.96 -5.13 -4.37
N SER A 74 4.75 -6.17 -5.19
CA SER A 74 3.45 -6.81 -5.32
C SER A 74 3.26 -7.86 -4.20
N GLN A 75 2.00 -8.22 -3.90
CA GLN A 75 1.74 -9.33 -2.98
C GLN A 75 2.34 -10.65 -3.49
N GLU A 76 2.32 -10.86 -4.82
CA GLU A 76 2.95 -12.01 -5.47
C GLU A 76 4.44 -12.05 -5.18
N LYS A 77 5.11 -10.88 -5.26
CA LYS A 77 6.56 -10.85 -5.07
C LYS A 77 6.98 -11.18 -3.65
N ILE A 78 6.21 -10.72 -2.66
CA ILE A 78 6.41 -11.11 -1.26
C ILE A 78 6.13 -12.60 -1.09
N ALA A 79 5.05 -13.12 -1.69
CA ALA A 79 4.70 -14.53 -1.59
C ALA A 79 5.83 -15.44 -2.14
N GLU A 80 6.39 -15.11 -3.30
CA GLU A 80 7.56 -15.78 -3.88
C GLU A 80 8.76 -15.77 -2.94
N GLN A 81 9.10 -14.61 -2.36
CA GLN A 81 10.25 -14.47 -1.47
C GLN A 81 10.12 -15.28 -0.18
N LEU A 82 8.89 -15.46 0.30
CA LEU A 82 8.61 -16.13 1.56
C LEU A 82 8.16 -17.59 1.37
N GLY A 83 8.10 -18.09 0.13
CA GLY A 83 7.66 -19.45 -0.16
C GLY A 83 6.19 -19.71 0.21
N THR A 84 5.30 -18.73 0.00
CA THR A 84 3.87 -18.82 0.33
C THR A 84 2.98 -18.44 -0.85
N SER A 85 1.67 -18.37 -0.64
CA SER A 85 0.71 -17.94 -1.67
C SER A 85 0.35 -16.46 -1.56
N LYS A 86 0.07 -15.82 -2.69
CA LYS A 86 -0.49 -14.46 -2.73
C LYS A 86 -1.76 -14.33 -1.89
N GLN A 87 -2.62 -15.34 -1.89
CA GLN A 87 -3.86 -15.36 -1.11
C GLN A 87 -3.57 -15.27 0.40
N TYR A 88 -2.50 -15.93 0.86
CA TYR A 88 -2.05 -15.86 2.24
C TYR A 88 -1.58 -14.44 2.60
N ILE A 89 -0.73 -13.83 1.76
CA ILE A 89 -0.31 -12.42 1.93
C ILE A 89 -1.52 -11.47 1.95
N CYS A 90 -2.48 -11.67 1.05
CA CYS A 90 -3.72 -10.91 1.01
C CYS A 90 -4.56 -11.10 2.29
N GLY A 91 -4.57 -12.29 2.87
CA GLY A 91 -5.20 -12.58 4.17
C GLY A 91 -4.55 -11.81 5.32
N ILE A 92 -3.22 -11.73 5.34
CA ILE A 92 -2.47 -10.91 6.30
C ILE A 92 -2.84 -9.44 6.15
N GLU A 93 -2.76 -8.87 4.93
CA GLU A 93 -3.05 -7.45 4.68
C GLU A 93 -4.51 -7.05 4.95
N LYS A 94 -5.43 -8.03 4.94
CA LYS A 94 -6.85 -7.82 5.31
C LYS A 94 -7.12 -8.05 6.80
N GLY A 95 -6.10 -8.34 7.60
CA GLY A 95 -6.24 -8.63 9.03
C GLY A 95 -6.93 -9.96 9.34
N LYS A 96 -7.11 -10.85 8.34
CA LYS A 96 -7.66 -12.20 8.52
C LYS A 96 -6.66 -13.13 9.19
N ILE A 97 -5.36 -12.88 8.96
CA ILE A 97 -4.24 -13.59 9.58
C ILE A 97 -3.46 -12.53 10.35
N LYS A 98 -3.46 -12.62 11.68
CA LYS A 98 -2.88 -11.58 12.55
C LYS A 98 -1.53 -11.96 13.16
N SER A 99 -1.17 -13.23 13.12
CA SER A 99 0.04 -13.77 13.74
C SER A 99 0.59 -14.97 12.97
N GLY A 100 1.82 -15.37 13.29
CA GLY A 100 2.54 -16.50 12.69
C GLY A 100 3.81 -16.07 11.96
N ASN A 101 4.66 -17.05 11.64
CA ASN A 101 6.03 -16.81 11.15
C ASN A 101 6.07 -15.89 9.92
N HIS A 102 5.17 -16.09 8.96
CA HIS A 102 5.09 -15.24 7.77
C HIS A 102 4.75 -13.77 8.09
N VAL A 103 3.98 -13.49 9.15
CA VAL A 103 3.70 -12.11 9.57
C VAL A 103 4.99 -11.46 10.04
N THR A 104 5.76 -12.14 10.91
CA THR A 104 7.06 -11.68 11.40
C THR A 104 8.04 -11.47 10.24
N MET A 105 8.16 -12.44 9.34
CA MET A 105 9.06 -12.35 8.17
C MET A 105 8.71 -11.17 7.25
N ILE A 106 7.42 -10.85 7.08
CA ILE A 106 7.00 -9.67 6.30
C ILE A 106 7.38 -8.39 7.04
N CYS A 107 7.22 -8.34 8.37
CA CYS A 107 7.64 -7.18 9.15
C CYS A 107 9.14 -6.94 9.00
N ASP A 108 9.96 -7.99 9.10
CA ASP A 108 11.41 -7.91 8.91
C ASP A 108 11.76 -7.45 7.49
N LEU A 109 11.15 -8.06 6.46
CA LEU A 109 11.35 -7.71 5.05
C LEU A 109 10.99 -6.25 4.75
N LEU A 110 9.98 -5.72 5.43
CA LEU A 110 9.47 -4.37 5.22
C LEU A 110 10.02 -3.35 6.23
N GLU A 111 10.94 -3.76 7.11
CA GLU A 111 11.52 -2.90 8.16
C GLU A 111 10.43 -2.24 9.04
N ILE A 112 9.46 -3.04 9.49
CA ILE A 112 8.38 -2.61 10.38
C ILE A 112 8.72 -3.09 11.80
N ASN A 113 8.99 -2.14 12.70
CA ASN A 113 9.21 -2.35 14.14
C ASN A 113 7.89 -2.47 14.91
#